data_AF-A0ABD6F3F4-F1
#
_entry.id   AF-A0ABD6F3F4-F1
#
_cell.length_a   1.000
_cell.length_b   1.000
_cell.length_c   1.000
_cell.angle_alpha   90.00
_cell.angle_beta   90.00
_cell.angle_gamma   90.00
#
_symmetry.space_group_name_H-M   'P 1'
#
loop_
_entity.id
_entity.type
_entity.pdbx_description
1 polymer ?
#
loop_
_entity_poly.entity_id
_entity_poly.type
_entity_poly.pdbx_seq_one_letter_code
_entity_poly.pdbx_strand_id
1 'polypeptide(L)'
;MIAEITLFFFQLPFVFNFEVIWNVPSEICLSKSIDIPLDEYGIKHNVNQRFEGEEVVLFYSYKFGRYPYYYHHNASEPKNGGLPQKVNMTDHLAKAEKDIKIAIPNENFTGVAILDFEEWRPTYETNWSAKRVYRNESIKYAEEHCNSTCNATAVAIEEFDSAAK
;
A
#
# COMPACT_ATOMS: atom_id res chain seq x y z
N MET A 1 -9.10 64.88 -19.66
CA MET A 1 -8.55 63.70 -20.35
C MET A 1 -8.31 62.65 -19.28
N ILE A 2 -9.29 61.78 -19.04
CA ILE A 2 -9.22 60.75 -17.99
C ILE A 2 -8.88 59.45 -18.73
N ALA A 3 -7.75 58.85 -18.39
CA ALA A 3 -7.33 57.57 -18.94
C ALA A 3 -8.03 56.45 -18.14
N GLU A 4 -8.84 55.65 -18.82
CA GLU A 4 -9.37 54.41 -18.26
C GLU A 4 -8.27 53.35 -18.26
N ILE A 5 -7.95 52.84 -17.06
CA ILE A 5 -7.05 51.70 -16.89
C ILE A 5 -7.92 50.45 -16.98
N THR A 6 -7.90 49.79 -18.13
CA THR A 6 -8.55 48.49 -18.32
C THR A 6 -7.68 47.40 -17.69
N LEU A 7 -8.05 46.93 -16.50
CA LEU A 7 -7.43 45.77 -15.85
C LEU A 7 -7.90 44.49 -16.56
N PHE A 8 -7.00 43.84 -17.32
CA PHE A 8 -7.22 42.50 -17.84
C PHE A 8 -6.97 41.47 -16.73
N PHE A 9 -8.04 40.86 -16.23
CA PHE A 9 -7.94 39.64 -15.42
C PHE A 9 -7.66 38.46 -16.36
N PHE A 10 -6.40 38.03 -16.45
CA PHE A 10 -6.07 36.72 -17.01
C PHE A 10 -6.56 35.64 -16.05
N GLN A 11 -7.76 35.11 -16.28
CA GLN A 11 -8.11 33.80 -15.74
C GLN A 11 -7.21 32.77 -16.44
N LEU A 12 -6.13 32.38 -15.77
CA LEU A 12 -5.41 31.16 -16.14
C LEU A 12 -6.42 30.02 -16.03
N PRO A 13 -6.77 29.34 -17.14
CA PRO A 13 -7.59 28.13 -17.02
C PRO A 13 -6.83 27.18 -16.10
N PHE A 14 -7.48 26.79 -15.01
CA PHE A 14 -7.04 25.65 -14.20
C PHE A 14 -7.11 24.42 -15.11
N VAL A 15 -6.01 24.14 -15.81
CA VAL A 15 -5.84 22.87 -16.51
C VAL A 15 -5.55 21.86 -15.40
N PHE A 16 -6.58 21.11 -15.01
CA PHE A 16 -6.35 19.91 -14.21
C PHE A 16 -5.50 18.96 -15.06
N ASN A 17 -4.23 18.81 -14.70
CA ASN A 17 -3.38 17.80 -15.31
C ASN A 17 -3.89 16.44 -14.82
N PHE A 18 -4.47 15.65 -15.72
CA PHE A 18 -4.93 14.30 -15.43
C PHE A 18 -3.93 13.32 -16.06
N GLU A 19 -3.26 12.56 -15.20
CA GLU A 19 -2.21 11.62 -15.63
C GLU A 19 -2.75 10.19 -15.57
N VAL A 20 -2.42 9.40 -16.59
CA VAL A 20 -2.67 7.95 -16.64
C VAL A 20 -1.32 7.26 -16.59
N ILE A 21 -1.17 6.30 -15.67
CA ILE A 21 0.08 5.55 -15.49
C ILE A 21 -0.17 4.06 -15.76
N TRP A 22 0.71 3.45 -16.54
CA TRP A 22 0.66 2.04 -16.91
C TRP A 22 1.30 1.17 -15.84
N ASN A 23 0.48 0.48 -15.03
CA ASN A 23 0.92 -0.50 -14.04
C ASN A 23 0.54 -1.94 -14.44
N VAL A 24 0.85 -2.33 -15.68
CA VAL A 24 0.61 -3.69 -16.22
C VAL A 24 1.96 -4.34 -16.49
N PRO A 25 2.19 -5.62 -16.15
CA PRO A 25 3.47 -6.31 -16.35
C PRO A 25 3.70 -6.71 -17.82
N SER A 26 3.72 -5.73 -18.73
CA SER A 26 3.82 -5.95 -20.18
C SER A 26 5.23 -6.08 -20.73
N GLU A 27 6.28 -5.98 -19.89
CA GLU A 27 7.67 -6.29 -20.26
C GLU A 27 7.82 -7.65 -20.98
N ILE A 28 7.02 -8.65 -20.57
CA ILE A 28 7.02 -9.97 -21.22
C ILE A 28 6.53 -9.92 -22.68
N CYS A 29 5.61 -9.01 -23.02
CA CYS A 29 5.15 -8.79 -24.38
C CYS A 29 6.27 -8.19 -25.23
N LEU A 30 6.99 -7.21 -24.68
CA LEU A 30 8.13 -6.59 -25.35
C LEU A 30 9.23 -7.61 -25.64
N SER A 31 9.49 -8.55 -24.71
CA SER A 31 10.42 -9.67 -24.93
C SER A 31 10.03 -10.60 -26.10
N LYS A 32 8.75 -10.58 -26.48
CA LYS A 32 8.18 -11.33 -27.62
C LYS A 32 8.03 -10.45 -28.87
N SER A 33 8.68 -9.29 -28.91
CA SER A 33 8.57 -8.31 -30.00
C SER A 33 7.14 -7.78 -30.21
N ILE A 34 6.34 -7.75 -29.15
CA ILE A 34 5.02 -7.11 -29.13
C ILE A 34 5.14 -5.85 -28.30
N ASP A 35 5.18 -4.71 -28.96
CA ASP A 35 5.23 -3.41 -28.32
C ASP A 35 3.82 -2.82 -28.17
N ILE A 36 3.53 -2.27 -26.99
CA ILE A 36 2.26 -1.59 -26.69
C ILE A 36 2.52 -0.10 -26.89
N PRO A 37 1.80 0.59 -27.80
CA PRO A 37 2.11 1.97 -28.16
C PRO A 37 1.58 2.97 -27.11
N LEU A 38 2.12 2.92 -25.89
CA LEU A 38 1.67 3.72 -24.75
C LEU A 38 1.90 5.22 -24.96
N ASP A 39 3.01 5.59 -25.60
CA ASP A 39 3.35 6.97 -25.96
C ASP A 39 2.30 7.61 -26.89
N GLU A 40 1.74 6.83 -27.83
CA GLU A 40 0.70 7.32 -28.76
C GLU A 40 -0.58 7.77 -28.03
N TYR A 41 -0.80 7.25 -26.82
CA TYR A 41 -1.96 7.56 -25.98
C TYR A 41 -1.65 8.50 -24.82
N GLY A 42 -0.40 9.00 -24.71
CA GLY A 42 0.03 9.87 -23.61
C GLY A 42 -0.05 9.18 -22.24
N ILE A 43 0.08 7.86 -22.20
CA ILE A 43 0.09 7.09 -20.95
C ILE A 43 1.53 7.06 -20.43
N LYS A 44 1.76 7.53 -19.20
CA LYS A 44 3.06 7.40 -18.55
C LYS A 44 3.36 5.94 -18.24
N HIS A 45 4.59 5.50 -18.46
CA HIS A 45 4.99 4.12 -18.21
C HIS A 45 6.47 4.05 -17.90
N ASN A 46 6.87 3.00 -17.19
CA ASN A 46 8.28 2.73 -16.96
C ASN A 46 9.00 2.43 -18.29
N VAL A 47 10.29 2.77 -18.36
CA VAL A 47 11.19 2.42 -19.46
C VAL A 47 11.13 0.92 -19.72
N ASN A 48 11.07 0.54 -21.01
CA ASN A 48 10.93 -0.85 -21.47
C ASN A 48 9.69 -1.58 -20.91
N GLN A 49 8.64 -0.84 -20.51
CA GLN A 49 7.41 -1.38 -19.93
C GLN A 49 7.64 -2.28 -18.72
N ARG A 50 8.70 -1.99 -17.94
CA ARG A 50 9.01 -2.71 -16.72
C ARG A 50 7.89 -2.54 -15.70
N PHE A 51 7.64 -3.58 -14.92
CA PHE A 51 6.61 -3.52 -13.88
C PHE A 51 6.99 -2.59 -12.71
N GLU A 52 8.29 -2.45 -12.45
CA GLU A 52 8.84 -1.54 -11.44
C GLU A 52 9.88 -0.65 -12.13
N GLY A 53 9.73 0.68 -11.98
CA GLY A 53 10.61 1.66 -12.63
C GLY A 53 10.36 3.08 -12.13
N GLU A 54 10.74 4.06 -12.94
CA GLU A 54 10.78 5.47 -12.59
C GLU A 54 9.41 6.17 -12.52
N GLU A 55 8.39 5.65 -13.19
CA GLU A 55 7.03 6.21 -13.18
C GLU A 55 6.15 5.54 -12.11
N VAL A 56 6.27 4.22 -11.93
CA VAL A 56 5.48 3.46 -10.95
C VAL A 56 6.23 2.25 -10.40
N VAL A 57 6.06 2.00 -9.10
CA VAL A 57 6.51 0.80 -8.39
C VAL A 57 5.39 0.27 -7.50
N LEU A 58 5.12 -1.04 -7.58
CA LEU A 58 4.12 -1.73 -6.76
C LEU A 58 4.78 -2.68 -5.77
N PHE A 59 4.49 -2.51 -4.49
CA PHE A 59 4.95 -3.39 -3.42
C PHE A 59 3.80 -4.26 -2.92
N TYR A 60 3.82 -5.53 -3.30
CA TYR A 60 2.91 -6.51 -2.71
C TYR A 60 3.21 -6.74 -1.23
N SER A 61 2.16 -6.90 -0.42
CA SER A 61 2.21 -7.15 1.03
C SER A 61 3.28 -8.17 1.47
N TYR A 62 3.38 -9.30 0.77
CA TYR A 62 4.31 -10.38 1.11
C TYR A 62 5.78 -10.10 0.76
N LYS A 63 6.06 -9.03 0.02
CA LYS A 63 7.42 -8.58 -0.35
C LYS A 63 7.89 -7.36 0.43
N PHE A 64 7.02 -6.70 1.20
CA PHE A 64 7.33 -5.44 1.84
C PHE A 64 7.39 -5.56 3.37
N GLY A 65 8.57 -5.25 3.92
CA GLY A 65 8.76 -5.25 5.37
C GLY A 65 8.48 -6.62 6.00
N ARG A 66 8.07 -6.60 7.26
CA ARG A 66 7.57 -7.78 7.98
C ARG A 66 6.06 -7.72 8.13
N TYR A 67 5.34 -7.45 7.05
CA TYR A 67 3.89 -7.32 7.10
C TYR A 67 3.23 -8.60 7.69
N PRO A 68 2.44 -8.50 8.76
CA PRO A 68 1.84 -9.65 9.43
C PRO A 68 0.57 -10.10 8.73
N TYR A 69 0.42 -11.40 8.49
CA TYR A 69 -0.80 -11.96 7.89
C TYR A 69 -0.94 -13.45 8.15
N TYR A 70 -2.12 -14.01 7.89
CA TYR A 70 -2.38 -15.44 7.88
C TYR A 70 -2.45 -15.92 6.43
N TYR A 71 -1.57 -16.85 6.04
CA TYR A 71 -1.54 -17.34 4.65
C TYR A 71 -2.88 -17.98 4.28
N HIS A 72 -3.51 -17.52 3.19
CA HIS A 72 -4.88 -17.89 2.80
C HIS A 72 -5.92 -17.75 3.93
N HIS A 73 -5.72 -16.79 4.83
CA HIS A 73 -6.56 -16.58 6.02
C HIS A 73 -6.64 -17.82 6.94
N ASN A 74 -5.63 -18.70 6.91
CA ASN A 74 -5.51 -19.86 7.79
C ASN A 74 -4.79 -19.49 9.10
N ALA A 75 -5.52 -19.56 10.22
CA ALA A 75 -4.99 -19.25 11.57
C ALA A 75 -3.75 -20.09 11.95
N SER A 76 -3.62 -21.30 11.39
CA SER A 76 -2.46 -22.18 11.64
C SER A 76 -1.20 -21.79 10.87
N GLU A 77 -1.28 -20.82 9.96
CA GLU A 77 -0.16 -20.36 9.13
C GLU A 77 0.13 -18.86 9.29
N PRO A 78 0.46 -18.39 10.52
CA PRO A 78 0.81 -16.99 10.73
C PRO A 78 2.16 -16.67 10.09
N LYS A 79 2.22 -15.55 9.39
CA LYS A 79 3.45 -14.92 8.89
C LYS A 79 3.69 -13.64 9.68
N ASN A 80 4.94 -13.44 10.13
CA ASN A 80 5.35 -12.31 10.97
C ASN A 80 4.43 -12.07 12.19
N GLY A 81 3.91 -13.14 12.80
CA GLY A 81 3.01 -13.06 13.96
C GLY A 81 1.52 -12.99 13.64
N GLY A 82 1.13 -12.84 12.36
CA GLY A 82 -0.25 -12.93 11.88
C GLY A 82 -1.12 -11.70 12.14
N LEU A 83 -0.90 -11.01 13.25
CA LEU A 83 -1.64 -9.82 13.68
C LEU A 83 -0.74 -8.58 13.73
N PRO A 84 -1.28 -7.37 13.46
CA PRO A 84 -0.52 -6.12 13.56
C PRO A 84 0.05 -5.90 14.97
N GLN A 85 -0.71 -6.16 16.04
CA GLN A 85 -0.25 -6.01 17.42
C GLN A 85 0.84 -7.02 17.86
N LYS A 86 1.16 -8.02 17.02
CA LYS A 86 2.21 -9.02 17.26
C LYS A 86 3.48 -8.78 16.45
N VAL A 87 3.52 -7.76 15.59
CA VAL A 87 4.67 -7.49 14.74
C VAL A 87 5.76 -6.75 15.53
N ASN A 88 7.02 -7.15 15.34
CA ASN A 88 8.14 -6.30 15.75
C ASN A 88 8.27 -5.14 14.76
N MET A 89 7.80 -3.95 15.16
CA MET A 89 7.78 -2.77 14.29
C MET A 89 9.19 -2.34 13.86
N THR A 90 10.19 -2.46 14.73
CA THR A 90 11.59 -2.14 14.38
C THR A 90 12.09 -3.01 13.24
N ASP A 91 11.85 -4.32 13.31
CA ASP A 91 12.26 -5.26 12.27
C ASP A 91 11.44 -5.08 10.98
N HIS A 92 10.16 -4.74 11.11
CA HIS A 92 9.30 -4.41 9.97
C HIS A 92 9.87 -3.22 9.18
N LEU A 93 10.14 -2.12 9.88
CA LEU A 93 10.64 -0.87 9.28
C LEU A 93 12.05 -1.05 8.71
N ALA A 94 12.95 -1.75 9.40
CA ALA A 94 14.29 -2.03 8.89
C ALA A 94 14.27 -2.86 7.60
N LYS A 95 13.35 -3.84 7.51
CA LYS A 95 13.16 -4.59 6.26
C LYS A 95 12.49 -3.74 5.18
N ALA A 96 11.47 -2.95 5.52
CA ALA A 96 10.78 -2.08 4.57
C ALA A 96 11.73 -1.07 3.94
N GLU A 97 12.61 -0.45 4.73
CA GLU A 97 13.65 0.46 4.24
C GLU A 97 14.55 -0.23 3.21
N LYS A 98 14.99 -1.47 3.50
CA LYS A 98 15.80 -2.25 2.57
C LYS A 98 15.04 -2.59 1.29
N ASP A 99 13.78 -2.99 1.40
CA ASP A 99 12.95 -3.35 0.25
C ASP A 99 12.71 -2.13 -0.65
N ILE A 100 12.46 -0.95 -0.07
CA ILE A 100 12.35 0.32 -0.80
C ILE A 100 13.66 0.64 -1.52
N LYS A 101 14.81 0.57 -0.85
CA LYS A 101 16.12 0.87 -1.47
C LYS A 101 16.46 -0.06 -2.63
N ILE A 102 15.96 -1.30 -2.61
CA ILE A 102 16.17 -2.27 -3.69
C ILE A 102 15.28 -1.93 -4.89
N ALA A 103 13.99 -1.68 -4.67
CA ALA A 103 13.04 -1.44 -5.76
C ALA A 103 13.13 -0.01 -6.32
N ILE A 104 13.45 0.97 -5.47
CA ILE A 104 13.58 2.40 -5.78
C ILE A 104 15.01 2.85 -5.40
N PRO A 105 16.02 2.52 -6.23
CA PRO A 105 17.41 2.90 -5.95
C PRO A 105 17.69 4.39 -6.16
N ASN A 106 16.83 5.10 -6.91
CA ASN A 106 16.95 6.54 -7.11
C ASN A 106 16.36 7.28 -5.91
N GLU A 107 17.21 7.93 -5.11
CA GLU A 107 16.77 8.73 -3.94
C GLU A 107 15.91 9.95 -4.33
N ASN A 108 15.97 10.39 -5.59
CA ASN A 108 15.14 11.46 -6.15
C ASN A 108 13.93 10.93 -6.93
N PHE A 109 13.40 9.76 -6.56
CA PHE A 109 12.21 9.19 -7.18
C PHE A 109 11.01 10.14 -7.04
N THR A 110 10.33 10.40 -8.16
CA THR A 110 9.17 11.29 -8.24
C THR A 110 7.92 10.62 -8.80
N GLY A 111 8.03 9.33 -9.16
CA GLY A 111 6.90 8.51 -9.59
C GLY A 111 5.99 8.09 -8.44
N VAL A 112 5.09 7.16 -8.73
CA VAL A 112 4.10 6.64 -7.76
C VAL A 112 4.58 5.32 -7.15
N ALA A 113 4.73 5.30 -5.82
CA ALA A 113 4.98 4.07 -5.07
C ALA A 113 3.69 3.57 -4.41
N ILE A 114 3.26 2.36 -4.73
CA ILE A 114 2.00 1.77 -4.27
C ILE A 114 2.29 0.65 -3.28
N LEU A 115 1.70 0.71 -2.09
CA LEU A 115 1.69 -0.40 -1.14
C LEU A 115 0.38 -1.17 -1.28
N ASP A 116 0.46 -2.42 -1.70
CA ASP A 116 -0.70 -3.28 -1.92
C ASP A 116 -0.91 -4.22 -0.73
N PHE A 117 -1.50 -3.66 0.34
CA PHE A 117 -1.74 -4.35 1.62
C PHE A 117 -3.21 -4.72 1.74
N GLU A 118 -3.55 -5.94 1.34
CA GLU A 118 -4.95 -6.36 1.30
C GLU A 118 -5.32 -7.37 2.39
N GLU A 119 -4.37 -7.92 3.15
CA GLU A 119 -4.62 -9.09 4.01
C GLU A 119 -5.62 -8.79 5.13
N TRP A 120 -5.49 -7.63 5.76
CA TRP A 120 -6.41 -7.10 6.77
C TRP A 120 -6.69 -5.62 6.54
N ARG A 121 -7.80 -5.15 7.10
CA ARG A 121 -8.20 -3.74 7.09
C ARG A 121 -7.81 -3.09 8.42
N PRO A 122 -7.48 -1.80 8.44
CA PRO A 122 -6.93 -1.13 9.62
C PRO A 122 -7.96 -0.92 10.75
N THR A 123 -9.23 -1.24 10.51
CA THR A 123 -10.30 -1.21 11.52
C THR A 123 -10.82 -2.62 11.75
N TYR A 124 -10.74 -3.08 12.99
CA TYR A 124 -11.13 -4.40 13.45
C TYR A 124 -12.49 -4.85 12.92
N GLU A 125 -13.51 -4.00 13.06
CA GLU A 125 -14.89 -4.34 12.67
C GLU A 125 -15.04 -4.56 11.15
N THR A 126 -14.17 -3.94 10.36
CA THR A 126 -14.20 -4.09 8.90
C THR A 126 -13.53 -5.39 8.42
N ASN A 127 -12.92 -6.18 9.31
CA ASN A 127 -12.33 -7.48 8.97
C ASN A 127 -13.39 -8.60 8.93
N TRP A 128 -14.36 -8.48 8.03
CA TRP A 128 -15.42 -9.45 7.78
C TRP A 128 -15.08 -10.46 6.66
N SER A 129 -15.96 -11.44 6.44
CA SER A 129 -15.77 -12.57 5.50
C SER A 129 -14.48 -13.36 5.83
N ALA A 130 -13.65 -13.68 4.83
CA ALA A 130 -12.41 -14.43 5.00
C ALA A 130 -11.43 -13.76 6.00
N LYS A 131 -11.52 -12.43 6.17
CA LYS A 131 -10.70 -11.68 7.13
C LYS A 131 -11.17 -11.81 8.58
N ARG A 132 -12.23 -12.58 8.85
CA ARG A 132 -12.68 -12.86 10.23
C ARG A 132 -11.60 -13.54 11.08
N VAL A 133 -10.62 -14.19 10.46
CA VAL A 133 -9.45 -14.74 11.16
C VAL A 133 -8.77 -13.68 12.04
N TYR A 134 -8.59 -12.44 11.56
CA TYR A 134 -7.95 -11.37 12.32
C TYR A 134 -8.75 -10.98 13.56
N ARG A 135 -10.09 -11.02 13.46
CA ARG A 135 -10.98 -10.75 14.59
C ARG A 135 -10.89 -11.82 15.65
N ASN A 136 -10.98 -13.08 15.24
CA ASN A 136 -10.98 -14.23 16.13
C ASN A 136 -9.61 -14.38 16.82
N GLU A 137 -8.53 -14.27 16.06
CA GLU A 137 -7.18 -14.43 16.61
C GLU A 137 -6.77 -13.23 17.48
N SER A 138 -7.29 -12.02 17.23
CA SER A 138 -7.08 -10.89 18.14
C SER A 138 -7.76 -11.12 19.50
N ILE A 139 -8.98 -11.69 19.51
CA ILE A 139 -9.67 -12.05 20.77
C ILE A 139 -8.86 -13.11 21.52
N LYS A 140 -8.45 -14.18 20.85
CA LYS A 140 -7.62 -15.23 21.46
C LYS A 140 -6.32 -14.68 22.03
N TYR A 141 -5.66 -13.79 21.28
CA TYR A 141 -4.45 -13.14 21.75
C TYR A 141 -4.72 -12.29 23.00
N ALA A 142 -5.80 -11.50 23.01
CA ALA A 142 -6.19 -10.74 24.19
C ALA A 142 -6.49 -11.65 25.39
N GLU A 143 -7.12 -12.82 25.19
CA GLU A 143 -7.39 -13.79 26.25
C GLU A 143 -6.11 -14.34 26.93
N GLU A 144 -4.96 -14.31 26.25
CA GLU A 144 -3.69 -14.78 26.82
C GLU A 144 -3.18 -13.87 27.96
N HIS A 145 -3.48 -12.57 27.90
CA HIS A 145 -3.07 -11.58 28.90
C HIS A 145 -4.22 -10.87 29.60
N CYS A 146 -5.46 -11.12 29.18
CA CYS A 146 -6.67 -10.63 29.81
C CYS A 146 -7.08 -11.56 30.97
N ASN A 147 -7.08 -11.04 32.19
CA ASN A 147 -7.61 -11.76 33.36
C ASN A 147 -9.15 -11.89 33.33
N SER A 148 -9.73 -12.63 34.27
CA SER A 148 -11.18 -12.92 34.32
C SER A 148 -12.09 -11.70 34.47
N THR A 149 -11.55 -10.53 34.77
CA THR A 149 -12.31 -9.29 34.97
C THR A 149 -12.33 -8.37 33.76
N CYS A 150 -11.46 -8.58 32.76
CA CYS A 150 -11.44 -7.73 31.56
C CYS A 150 -12.30 -8.30 30.43
N ASN A 151 -12.74 -7.39 29.57
CA ASN A 151 -13.45 -7.74 28.35
C ASN A 151 -12.42 -7.94 27.23
N ALA A 152 -12.02 -9.19 27.00
CA ALA A 152 -11.02 -9.54 25.98
C ALA A 152 -11.40 -9.04 24.57
N THR A 153 -12.70 -8.94 24.25
CA THR A 153 -13.14 -8.38 22.97
C THR A 153 -12.84 -6.88 22.87
N ALA A 154 -13.08 -6.11 23.92
CA ALA A 154 -12.77 -4.69 23.94
C ALA A 154 -11.25 -4.45 23.83
N VAL A 155 -10.46 -5.25 24.56
CA VAL A 155 -8.98 -5.22 24.49
C VAL A 155 -8.50 -5.55 23.08
N ALA A 156 -9.02 -6.62 22.47
CA ALA A 156 -8.66 -7.02 21.11
C ALA A 156 -8.95 -5.95 20.06
N ILE A 157 -10.08 -5.23 20.19
CA ILE A 157 -10.43 -4.12 19.30
C ILE A 157 -9.41 -2.99 19.45
N GLU A 158 -9.13 -2.57 20.70
CA GLU A 158 -8.21 -1.49 20.99
C GLU A 158 -6.79 -1.79 20.50
N GLU A 159 -6.27 -2.97 20.81
CA GLU A 159 -4.92 -3.39 20.42
C GLU A 159 -4.78 -3.50 18.90
N PHE A 160 -5.74 -4.13 18.23
CA PHE A 160 -5.72 -4.28 16.79
C PHE A 160 -5.79 -2.90 16.10
N ASP A 161 -6.77 -2.08 16.45
CA ASP A 161 -6.95 -0.75 15.84
C ASP A 161 -5.78 0.20 16.18
N SER A 162 -5.13 0.03 17.34
CA SER A 162 -3.95 0.82 17.67
C SER A 162 -2.72 0.39 16.87
N ALA A 163 -2.53 -0.92 16.67
CA ALA A 163 -1.35 -1.44 15.97
C ALA A 163 -1.48 -1.39 14.44
N ALA A 164 -2.71 -1.33 13.91
CA ALA A 164 -2.98 -1.28 12.48
C ALA A 164 -2.98 0.15 11.90
N LYS A 165 -2.86 1.18 12.75
CA LYS A 165 -2.69 2.60 12.38
C LYS A 165 -1.25 2.89 12.00
#